data_AF-A0A6P7ZNF9-F1
#
_entry.id   AF-A0A6P7ZNF9-F1
#
_cell.length_a   1.000
_cell.length_b   1.000
_cell.length_c   1.000
_cell.angle_alpha   90.00
_cell.angle_beta   90.00
_cell.angle_gamma   90.00
#
_symmetry.space_group_name_H-M   'P 1'
#
loop_
_entity.id
_entity.type
_entity.pdbx_description
1 polymer ?
#
loop_
_entity_poly.entity_id
_entity_poly.type
_entity_poly.pdbx_seq_one_letter_code
_entity_poly.pdbx_strand_id
1 'polypeptide(L)'
;MMNKILPGLCLIQALVVALWAESCSEPPQVPNSVWNIDTSNGTKVTYRCTKGQLFGEQTLFCNASRQWHASPPVCKEACGKPRPIEHAKLQYPADEISVHAVGAKVHYACSLGYYATSGLTESICRHDFTWSDPALVCAPPSSHCMKPRVENGEITSEGKERYSAEDTVTFQCSAGFQLEGSPYVTCTENGGWKPELPKCMKYTTSNMKEFLYHGKKLEDLKPRLELYKLSLEIQKLELEIKQKQEA
;
A
#
# COMPACT_ATOMS: atom_id res chain seq x y z
N MET A 1 -25.80 60.78 56.55
CA MET A 1 -25.44 59.55 57.28
C MET A 1 -25.44 58.39 56.31
N MET A 2 -24.39 57.57 56.37
CA MET A 2 -24.14 56.43 55.51
C MET A 2 -25.27 55.40 55.60
N ASN A 3 -25.67 54.81 54.47
CA ASN A 3 -26.05 53.40 54.48
C ASN A 3 -25.61 52.74 53.17
N LYS A 4 -24.57 51.91 53.31
CA LYS A 4 -23.93 51.13 52.25
C LYS A 4 -24.86 49.98 51.87
N ILE A 5 -25.21 49.89 50.60
CA ILE A 5 -25.74 48.67 49.99
C ILE A 5 -24.57 47.66 49.97
N LEU A 6 -24.68 46.57 50.73
CA LEU A 6 -23.68 45.50 50.76
C LEU A 6 -23.74 44.68 49.45
N PRO A 7 -22.66 44.61 48.66
CA PRO A 7 -22.56 43.75 47.49
C PRO A 7 -22.01 42.39 47.94
N GLY A 8 -22.89 41.53 48.45
CA GLY A 8 -22.46 40.27 49.08
C GLY A 8 -23.21 39.02 48.61
N LEU A 9 -24.13 39.13 47.67
CA LEU A 9 -24.88 38.01 47.09
C LEU A 9 -24.10 37.28 45.97
N CYS A 10 -22.79 37.52 45.85
CA CYS A 10 -21.91 36.91 44.85
C CYS A 10 -21.02 35.78 45.41
N LEU A 11 -21.41 35.15 46.53
CA LEU A 11 -20.63 34.07 47.15
C LEU A 11 -21.32 32.70 47.17
N ILE A 12 -22.57 32.57 46.72
CA ILE A 12 -23.29 31.28 46.71
C ILE A 12 -23.38 30.67 45.28
N GLN A 13 -23.05 31.43 44.22
CA GLN A 13 -22.86 30.87 42.87
C GLN A 13 -21.40 30.58 42.50
N ALA A 14 -20.46 30.70 43.44
CA ALA A 14 -19.04 30.39 43.20
C ALA A 14 -18.60 29.00 43.71
N LEU A 15 -19.47 28.24 44.39
CA LEU A 15 -19.11 26.91 44.95
C LEU A 15 -19.73 25.70 44.23
N VAL A 16 -20.45 25.91 43.13
CA VAL A 16 -20.79 24.82 42.18
C VAL A 16 -19.96 24.90 40.90
N VAL A 17 -19.20 25.98 40.71
CA VAL A 17 -18.31 26.17 39.54
C VAL A 17 -16.91 25.60 39.78
N ALA A 18 -16.67 24.96 40.93
CA ALA A 18 -15.37 24.39 41.32
C ALA A 18 -15.38 22.85 41.45
N LEU A 19 -16.16 22.16 40.61
CA LEU A 19 -16.14 20.68 40.52
C LEU A 19 -15.78 20.14 39.12
N TRP A 20 -15.24 20.96 38.22
CA TRP A 20 -14.86 20.50 36.88
C TRP A 20 -13.59 21.19 36.37
N ALA A 21 -12.44 20.90 36.99
CA ALA A 21 -11.14 21.32 36.46
C ALA A 21 -10.06 20.23 36.57
N GLU A 22 -10.47 18.96 36.49
CA GLU A 22 -9.59 17.78 36.58
C GLU A 22 -9.50 16.97 35.28
N SER A 23 -10.09 17.46 34.19
CA SER A 23 -10.20 16.72 32.92
C SER A 23 -9.33 17.33 31.82
N CYS A 24 -8.85 16.49 30.89
CA CYS A 24 -8.25 16.95 29.64
C CYS A 24 -9.18 17.92 28.89
N SER A 25 -8.62 18.70 27.97
CA SER A 25 -9.43 19.48 27.04
C SER A 25 -10.40 18.56 26.28
N GLU A 26 -11.49 19.15 25.77
CA GLU A 26 -12.47 18.44 24.94
C GLU A 26 -11.77 17.56 23.88
N PRO A 27 -12.24 16.31 23.66
CA PRO A 27 -11.65 15.43 22.66
C PRO A 27 -11.56 16.11 21.28
N PRO A 28 -10.41 15.99 20.58
CA PRO A 28 -10.27 16.55 19.24
C PRO A 28 -11.36 16.10 18.27
N GLN A 29 -11.94 17.04 17.53
CA GLN A 29 -12.97 16.71 16.56
C GLN A 29 -12.36 15.98 15.35
N VAL A 30 -12.85 14.77 15.07
CA VAL A 30 -12.45 13.97 13.91
C VAL A 30 -13.64 13.88 12.96
N PRO A 31 -13.53 14.39 11.71
CA PRO A 31 -14.60 14.29 10.71
C PRO A 31 -15.04 12.85 10.48
N ASN A 32 -16.33 12.64 10.22
CA ASN A 32 -16.94 11.32 10.01
C ASN A 32 -16.68 10.33 11.16
N SER A 33 -16.63 10.81 12.40
CA SER A 33 -16.48 9.98 13.58
C SER A 33 -17.47 10.34 14.68
N VAL A 34 -17.66 9.39 15.60
CA VAL A 34 -18.26 9.57 16.91
C VAL A 34 -17.25 9.15 17.95
N TRP A 35 -17.34 9.72 19.15
CA TRP A 35 -16.45 9.40 20.25
C TRP A 35 -17.21 9.17 21.55
N ASN A 36 -16.64 8.35 22.42
CA ASN A 36 -17.15 8.09 23.77
C ASN A 36 -16.02 8.32 24.77
N ILE A 37 -16.33 9.05 25.85
CA ILE A 37 -15.39 9.32 26.94
C ILE A 37 -15.71 8.43 28.15
N ASP A 38 -14.69 7.77 28.68
CA ASP A 38 -14.76 6.95 29.89
C ASP A 38 -13.77 7.52 30.91
N THR A 39 -14.28 7.81 32.11
CA THR A 39 -13.52 8.38 33.24
C THR A 39 -13.39 7.41 34.42
N SER A 40 -13.84 6.17 34.28
CA SER A 40 -13.89 5.17 35.37
C SER A 40 -12.51 4.69 35.84
N ASN A 41 -11.50 4.72 34.97
CA ASN A 41 -10.12 4.30 35.25
C ASN A 41 -9.12 5.18 34.48
N GLY A 42 -9.10 6.47 34.81
CA GLY A 42 -8.42 7.50 34.03
C GLY A 42 -9.31 8.04 32.89
N THR A 43 -8.99 9.23 32.37
CA THR A 43 -9.76 9.84 31.27
C THR A 43 -9.27 9.26 29.94
N LYS A 44 -10.10 8.45 29.29
CA LYS A 44 -9.85 7.94 27.95
C LYS A 44 -11.00 8.27 27.01
N VAL A 45 -10.69 8.56 25.75
CA VAL A 45 -11.68 8.75 24.69
C VAL A 45 -11.46 7.72 23.60
N THR A 46 -12.52 7.04 23.18
CA THR A 46 -12.50 6.06 22.10
C THR A 46 -13.27 6.60 20.91
N TYR A 47 -12.58 6.69 19.77
CA TYR A 47 -13.18 7.10 18.50
C TYR A 47 -13.71 5.90 17.71
N ARG A 48 -14.74 6.15 16.93
CA ARG A 48 -15.29 5.21 15.94
C ARG A 48 -15.73 6.00 14.71
N CYS A 49 -15.32 5.55 13.53
CA CYS A 49 -15.80 6.16 12.29
C CYS A 49 -17.28 5.86 12.05
N THR A 50 -18.06 6.87 11.69
CA THR A 50 -19.44 6.71 11.21
C THR A 50 -19.46 6.26 9.76
N LYS A 51 -18.42 6.62 8.98
CA LYS A 51 -18.19 6.17 7.62
C LYS A 51 -16.68 5.99 7.37
N GLY A 52 -16.33 5.03 6.52
CA GLY A 52 -14.93 4.70 6.21
C GLY A 52 -14.23 3.88 7.28
N GLN A 53 -12.89 3.89 7.22
CA GLN A 53 -12.01 3.12 8.10
C GLN A 53 -11.14 4.05 8.96
N LEU A 54 -10.90 3.64 10.21
CA LEU A 54 -10.14 4.39 11.21
C LEU A 54 -8.63 4.13 11.04
N PHE A 55 -7.84 5.20 10.97
CA PHE A 55 -6.38 5.16 10.91
C PHE A 55 -5.76 5.92 12.08
N GLY A 56 -4.87 5.26 12.82
CA GLY A 56 -4.23 5.81 14.02
C GLY A 56 -4.70 5.11 15.29
N GLU A 57 -4.38 5.71 16.44
CA GLU A 57 -4.76 5.17 17.75
C GLU A 57 -6.25 5.38 17.99
N GLN A 58 -7.00 4.29 18.19
CA GLN A 58 -8.45 4.36 18.36
C GLN A 58 -8.84 4.97 19.72
N THR A 59 -8.04 4.72 20.75
CA THR A 59 -8.32 5.17 22.12
C THR A 59 -7.21 6.08 22.62
N LEU A 60 -7.56 7.34 22.91
CA LEU A 60 -6.64 8.29 23.49
C LEU A 60 -6.77 8.34 25.01
N PHE A 61 -5.64 8.26 25.70
CA PHE A 61 -5.53 8.50 27.14
C PHE A 61 -5.11 9.94 27.42
N CYS A 62 -5.71 10.54 28.44
CA CYS A 62 -5.27 11.79 29.04
C CYS A 62 -4.12 11.48 30.01
N ASN A 63 -2.96 12.10 29.79
CA ASN A 63 -1.81 11.95 30.68
C ASN A 63 -1.90 12.88 31.91
N ALA A 64 -0.99 12.69 32.88
CA ALA A 64 -0.91 13.54 34.08
C ALA A 64 -0.64 15.03 33.77
N SER A 65 -0.06 15.32 32.60
CA SER A 65 0.17 16.67 32.07
C SER A 65 -1.08 17.26 31.37
N ARG A 66 -2.23 16.59 31.44
CA ARG A 66 -3.52 17.02 30.86
C ARG A 66 -3.48 17.17 29.35
N GLN A 67 -2.68 16.34 28.69
CA GLN A 67 -2.59 16.24 27.25
C GLN A 67 -3.01 14.84 26.80
N TRP A 68 -3.66 14.78 25.63
CA TRP A 68 -3.88 13.52 24.95
C TRP A 68 -2.52 12.92 24.57
N HIS A 69 -2.30 11.65 24.93
CA HIS A 69 -1.02 10.99 24.77
C HIS A 69 -0.59 10.80 23.29
N ALA A 70 -1.53 10.91 22.36
CA ALA A 70 -1.31 10.75 20.93
C ALA A 70 -2.24 11.69 20.14
N SER A 71 -1.93 11.86 18.86
CA SER A 71 -2.78 12.60 17.92
C SER A 71 -4.08 11.84 17.64
N PRO A 72 -5.19 12.55 17.36
CA PRO A 72 -6.45 11.90 17.04
C PRO A 72 -6.40 11.08 15.75
N PRO A 73 -7.17 9.99 15.67
CA PRO A 73 -7.22 9.16 14.47
C PRO A 73 -7.92 9.88 13.31
N VAL A 74 -7.82 9.33 12.11
CA VAL A 74 -8.44 9.85 10.89
C VAL A 74 -9.35 8.80 10.27
N CYS A 75 -10.58 9.18 9.94
CA CYS A 75 -11.51 8.35 9.17
C CYS A 75 -11.32 8.57 7.67
N LYS A 76 -11.07 7.50 6.91
CA LYS A 76 -10.83 7.55 5.46
C LYS A 76 -11.82 6.68 4.71
N GLU A 77 -12.35 7.22 3.60
CA GLU A 77 -13.27 6.54 2.67
C GLU A 77 -12.68 6.40 1.26
N ALA A 78 -11.50 6.97 1.05
CA ALA A 78 -10.75 7.00 -0.20
C ALA A 78 -9.27 7.23 0.13
N CYS A 79 -8.38 6.92 -0.81
CA CYS A 79 -6.99 7.31 -0.65
C CYS A 79 -6.86 8.83 -0.79
N GLY A 80 -6.06 9.44 0.06
CA GLY A 80 -5.64 10.84 -0.10
C GLY A 80 -4.56 10.97 -1.17
N LYS A 81 -3.82 12.08 -1.14
CA LYS A 81 -2.61 12.23 -1.95
C LYS A 81 -1.58 11.14 -1.60
N PRO A 82 -0.98 10.48 -2.60
CA PRO A 82 0.11 9.52 -2.39
C PRO A 82 1.27 10.10 -1.58
N ARG A 83 2.02 9.23 -0.88
CA ARG A 83 3.16 9.66 -0.07
C ARG A 83 4.27 10.22 -0.97
N PRO A 84 4.86 11.39 -0.65
CA PRO A 84 6.00 11.89 -1.40
C PRO A 84 7.17 10.91 -1.34
N ILE A 85 7.85 10.71 -2.47
CA ILE A 85 9.12 9.99 -2.55
C ILE A 85 10.22 11.04 -2.73
N GLU A 86 11.31 10.89 -2.00
CA GLU A 86 12.44 11.80 -2.06
C GLU A 86 12.98 11.88 -3.49
N HIS A 87 13.21 13.10 -3.97
CA HIS A 87 13.67 13.38 -5.33
C HIS A 87 12.78 12.82 -6.45
N ALA A 88 11.51 12.50 -6.19
CA ALA A 88 10.55 12.12 -7.21
C ALA A 88 9.31 13.04 -7.18
N LYS A 89 8.55 13.03 -8.27
CA LYS A 89 7.29 13.76 -8.42
C LYS A 89 6.22 12.81 -8.93
N LEU A 90 4.98 13.03 -8.46
CA LEU A 90 3.81 12.41 -9.07
C LEU A 90 3.65 12.95 -10.49
N GLN A 91 3.35 12.07 -11.42
CA GLN A 91 3.03 12.43 -12.79
C GLN A 91 1.57 12.91 -12.89
N TYR A 92 1.34 13.86 -13.80
CA TYR A 92 0.00 14.37 -14.10
C TYR A 92 -0.94 13.26 -14.56
N PRO A 93 -2.22 13.23 -14.11
CA PRO A 93 -2.91 14.23 -13.28
C PRO A 93 -2.92 13.95 -11.77
N ALA A 94 -2.19 12.92 -11.31
CA ALA A 94 -2.27 12.46 -9.92
C ALA A 94 -1.71 13.47 -8.89
N ASP A 95 -0.93 14.45 -9.35
CA ASP A 95 -0.36 15.50 -8.52
C ASP A 95 -1.39 16.57 -8.10
N GLU A 96 -2.46 16.77 -8.87
CA GLU A 96 -3.54 17.74 -8.61
C GLU A 96 -4.73 17.14 -7.86
N ILE A 97 -4.90 15.82 -7.92
CA ILE A 97 -6.05 15.12 -7.31
C ILE A 97 -5.78 14.86 -5.83
N SER A 98 -6.69 15.30 -4.96
CA SER A 98 -6.59 15.08 -3.51
C SER A 98 -7.25 13.80 -3.02
N VAL A 99 -8.19 13.24 -3.79
CA VAL A 99 -9.01 12.07 -3.44
C VAL A 99 -8.99 11.05 -4.56
N HIS A 100 -8.59 9.82 -4.23
CA HIS A 100 -8.45 8.72 -5.18
C HIS A 100 -9.30 7.53 -4.75
N ALA A 101 -10.13 7.05 -5.68
CA ALA A 101 -10.91 5.84 -5.45
C ALA A 101 -10.02 4.61 -5.32
N VAL A 102 -10.53 3.57 -4.66
CA VAL A 102 -9.88 2.26 -4.60
C VAL A 102 -9.63 1.74 -6.02
N GLY A 103 -8.44 1.21 -6.26
CA GLY A 103 -7.96 0.76 -7.57
C GLY A 103 -7.36 1.86 -8.44
N ALA A 104 -7.41 3.14 -8.03
CA ALA A 104 -6.70 4.21 -8.72
C ALA A 104 -5.19 3.95 -8.73
N LYS A 105 -4.56 4.24 -9.87
CA LYS A 105 -3.12 4.05 -10.11
C LYS A 105 -2.47 5.41 -10.33
N VAL A 106 -1.32 5.61 -9.71
CA VAL A 106 -0.51 6.83 -9.87
C VAL A 106 0.92 6.42 -10.20
N HIS A 107 1.61 7.28 -10.94
CA HIS A 107 2.98 7.03 -11.36
C HIS A 107 3.89 8.13 -10.83
N TYR A 108 5.09 7.74 -10.39
CA TYR A 108 6.16 8.64 -9.98
C TYR A 108 7.23 8.69 -11.04
N ALA A 109 7.81 9.88 -11.21
CA ALA A 109 9.02 10.09 -12.01
C ALA A 109 10.09 10.72 -11.13
N CYS A 110 11.36 10.33 -11.33
CA CYS A 110 12.45 11.04 -10.70
C CYS A 110 12.48 12.50 -11.16
N SER A 111 12.79 13.37 -10.22
CA SER A 111 12.98 14.80 -10.47
C SER A 111 14.18 15.01 -11.39
N LEU A 112 14.19 16.17 -12.07
CA LEU A 112 15.29 16.54 -12.94
C LEU A 112 16.65 16.43 -12.21
N GLY A 113 17.60 15.75 -12.82
CA GLY A 113 18.93 15.49 -12.25
C GLY A 113 19.04 14.22 -11.40
N TYR A 114 17.96 13.44 -11.27
CA TYR A 114 17.95 12.16 -10.57
C TYR A 114 17.49 11.03 -11.50
N TYR A 115 17.97 9.82 -11.23
CA TYR A 115 17.69 8.63 -12.02
C TYR A 115 17.15 7.51 -11.13
N ALA A 116 16.24 6.71 -11.68
CA ALA A 116 15.69 5.55 -11.00
C ALA A 116 16.77 4.47 -10.87
N THR A 117 17.17 4.17 -9.64
CA THR A 117 18.16 3.13 -9.32
C THR A 117 17.52 1.82 -8.91
N SER A 118 16.25 1.85 -8.49
CA SER A 118 15.46 0.65 -8.22
C SER A 118 13.96 0.91 -8.27
N GLY A 119 13.21 -0.18 -8.39
CA GLY A 119 11.80 -0.30 -8.03
C GLY A 119 10.73 0.10 -9.04
N LEU A 120 9.50 0.11 -8.51
CA LEU A 120 8.25 0.31 -9.23
C LEU A 120 7.87 1.79 -9.19
N THR A 121 7.60 2.37 -10.36
CA THR A 121 7.11 3.76 -10.49
C THR A 121 5.63 3.90 -10.17
N GLU A 122 4.88 2.79 -10.13
CA GLU A 122 3.43 2.77 -9.93
C GLU A 122 3.06 2.52 -8.45
N SER A 123 2.08 3.27 -7.95
CA SER A 123 1.42 3.02 -6.68
C SER A 123 -0.09 2.93 -6.87
N ILE A 124 -0.74 2.02 -6.15
CA ILE A 124 -2.17 1.68 -6.31
C ILE A 124 -2.90 1.94 -4.99
N CYS A 125 -4.05 2.61 -5.06
CA CYS A 125 -4.93 2.78 -3.91
C CYS A 125 -5.60 1.43 -3.57
N ARG A 126 -5.28 0.86 -2.41
CA ARG A 126 -5.80 -0.42 -1.93
C ARG A 126 -7.19 -0.27 -1.28
N HIS A 127 -7.85 -1.40 -1.05
CA HIS A 127 -9.18 -1.46 -0.41
C HIS A 127 -9.19 -0.95 1.03
N ASP A 128 -8.03 -0.92 1.69
CA ASP A 128 -7.84 -0.31 3.00
C ASP A 128 -7.53 1.19 2.91
N PHE A 129 -7.77 1.84 1.78
CA PHE A 129 -7.50 3.27 1.58
C PHE A 129 -6.04 3.67 1.84
N THR A 130 -5.11 2.73 1.73
CA THR A 130 -3.67 2.97 1.72
C THR A 130 -3.08 2.84 0.32
N TRP A 131 -2.02 3.58 0.05
CA TRP A 131 -1.26 3.45 -1.19
C TRP A 131 -0.33 2.24 -1.12
N SER A 132 -0.15 1.53 -2.23
CA SER A 132 0.88 0.51 -2.33
C SER A 132 2.27 1.12 -2.31
N ASP A 133 3.20 0.52 -1.56
CA ASP A 133 4.55 1.06 -1.45
C ASP A 133 5.24 1.00 -2.82
N PRO A 134 5.56 2.16 -3.43
CA PRO A 134 6.37 2.18 -4.64
C PRO A 134 7.82 1.88 -4.24
N ALA A 135 8.46 0.93 -4.91
CA ALA A 135 9.87 0.61 -4.63
C ALA A 135 10.84 1.64 -5.26
N LEU A 136 10.33 2.71 -5.89
CA LEU A 136 11.13 3.70 -6.60
C LEU A 136 12.16 4.39 -5.68
N VAL A 137 13.43 4.29 -6.05
CA VAL A 137 14.52 5.06 -5.45
C VAL A 137 15.17 5.94 -6.51
N CYS A 138 15.20 7.25 -6.26
CA CYS A 138 15.82 8.25 -7.13
C CYS A 138 17.15 8.70 -6.52
N ALA A 139 18.24 8.59 -7.29
CA ALA A 139 19.57 9.03 -6.87
C ALA A 139 20.23 9.94 -7.92
N PRO A 140 21.21 10.79 -7.54
CA PRO A 140 22.02 11.54 -8.49
C PRO A 140 22.75 10.61 -9.49
N PRO A 141 23.21 11.13 -10.65
CA PRO A 141 23.96 10.33 -11.59
C PRO A 141 25.20 9.71 -10.95
N SER A 142 25.46 8.45 -11.31
CA SER A 142 26.64 7.69 -10.88
C SER A 142 27.30 7.01 -12.07
N SER A 143 28.60 6.78 -12.00
CA SER A 143 29.35 6.04 -13.04
C SER A 143 29.03 4.54 -13.06
N HIS A 144 28.29 4.03 -12.07
CA HIS A 144 27.92 2.62 -11.94
C HIS A 144 26.50 2.47 -11.45
N CYS A 145 25.84 1.39 -11.87
CA CYS A 145 24.55 0.98 -11.32
C CYS A 145 24.74 0.08 -10.10
N MET A 146 23.93 0.30 -9.07
CA MET A 146 23.86 -0.59 -7.92
C MET A 146 23.04 -1.83 -8.27
N LYS A 147 23.34 -2.95 -7.60
CA LYS A 147 22.61 -4.22 -7.76
C LYS A 147 21.09 -3.99 -7.66
N PRO A 148 20.34 -4.31 -8.73
CA PRO A 148 18.89 -4.08 -8.74
C PRO A 148 18.19 -5.09 -7.83
N ARG A 149 17.05 -4.69 -7.27
CA ARG A 149 16.22 -5.54 -6.41
C ARG A 149 14.82 -5.62 -7.00
N VAL A 150 14.35 -6.85 -7.20
CA VAL A 150 12.98 -7.16 -7.64
C VAL A 150 12.36 -8.07 -6.58
N GLU A 151 11.24 -7.64 -6.00
CA GLU A 151 10.55 -8.43 -4.98
C GLU A 151 9.99 -9.72 -5.60
N ASN A 152 10.21 -10.88 -4.96
CA ASN A 152 9.88 -12.20 -5.51
C ASN A 152 10.54 -12.51 -6.86
N GLY A 153 11.65 -11.83 -7.16
CA GLY A 153 12.49 -12.04 -8.33
C GLY A 153 13.94 -12.32 -7.94
N GLU A 154 14.62 -13.08 -8.80
CA GLU A 154 16.00 -13.51 -8.63
C GLU A 154 16.82 -13.11 -9.86
N ILE A 155 18.06 -12.68 -9.63
CA ILE A 155 19.00 -12.39 -10.72
C ILE A 155 19.59 -13.71 -11.20
N THR A 156 19.46 -14.01 -12.49
CA THR A 156 19.98 -15.26 -13.11
C THR A 156 21.35 -15.07 -13.77
N SER A 157 21.74 -13.83 -14.05
CA SER A 157 23.09 -13.47 -14.50
C SER A 157 24.09 -13.39 -13.33
N GLU A 158 25.37 -13.12 -13.60
CA GLU A 158 26.37 -12.92 -12.55
C GLU A 158 25.96 -11.76 -11.61
N GLY A 159 25.78 -12.08 -10.32
CA GLY A 159 25.32 -11.15 -9.29
C GLY A 159 26.46 -10.29 -8.75
N LYS A 160 26.68 -9.11 -9.33
CA LYS A 160 27.65 -8.09 -8.88
C LYS A 160 26.96 -7.07 -7.98
N GLU A 161 27.72 -6.40 -7.13
CA GLU A 161 27.19 -5.26 -6.33
C GLU A 161 27.18 -3.95 -7.13
N ARG A 162 28.05 -3.85 -8.15
CA ARG A 162 28.16 -2.69 -9.05
C ARG A 162 28.27 -3.16 -10.50
N TYR A 163 27.60 -2.43 -11.38
CA TYR A 163 27.56 -2.69 -12.82
C TYR A 163 28.01 -1.45 -13.58
N SER A 164 28.79 -1.64 -14.65
CA SER A 164 29.25 -0.58 -15.55
C SER A 164 28.20 -0.30 -16.63
N ALA A 165 28.31 0.86 -17.28
CA ALA A 165 27.42 1.20 -18.39
C ALA A 165 27.37 0.07 -19.44
N GLU A 166 26.17 -0.22 -19.94
CA GLU A 166 25.85 -1.29 -20.89
C GLU A 166 25.96 -2.73 -20.34
N ASP A 167 26.36 -2.92 -19.08
CA ASP A 167 26.20 -4.22 -18.41
C ASP A 167 24.71 -4.59 -18.32
N THR A 168 24.41 -5.89 -18.50
CA THR A 168 23.03 -6.40 -18.46
C THR A 168 22.80 -7.33 -17.27
N VAL A 169 21.60 -7.25 -16.71
CA VAL A 169 21.13 -8.11 -15.62
C VAL A 169 19.83 -8.77 -16.07
N THR A 170 19.76 -10.09 -15.93
CA THR A 170 18.56 -10.88 -16.27
C THR A 170 17.88 -11.37 -15.00
N PHE A 171 16.55 -11.39 -15.00
CA PHE A 171 15.74 -11.80 -13.87
C PHE A 171 14.85 -13.00 -14.21
N GLN A 172 14.53 -13.74 -13.15
CA GLN A 172 13.48 -14.75 -13.15
C GLN A 172 12.64 -14.59 -11.88
N CYS A 173 11.33 -14.77 -11.97
CA CYS A 173 10.48 -14.73 -10.79
C CYS A 173 10.55 -16.05 -10.01
N SER A 174 10.50 -15.94 -8.68
CA SER A 174 10.40 -17.09 -7.80
C SER A 174 9.10 -17.87 -8.07
N ALA A 175 9.06 -19.14 -7.65
CA ALA A 175 7.93 -20.04 -7.93
C ALA A 175 6.58 -19.45 -7.48
N GLY A 176 5.57 -19.52 -8.36
CA GLY A 176 4.23 -18.98 -8.10
C GLY A 176 4.04 -17.50 -8.50
N PHE A 177 5.08 -16.85 -9.02
CA PHE A 177 5.03 -15.50 -9.56
C PHE A 177 5.37 -15.49 -11.05
N GLN A 178 4.86 -14.48 -11.75
CA GLN A 178 5.15 -14.27 -13.17
C GLN A 178 5.78 -12.90 -13.41
N LEU A 179 6.75 -12.90 -14.33
CA LEU A 179 7.44 -11.69 -14.77
C LEU A 179 6.55 -10.85 -15.67
N GLU A 180 6.37 -9.60 -15.27
CA GLU A 180 5.70 -8.54 -16.03
C GLU A 180 6.74 -7.46 -16.37
N GLY A 181 6.88 -7.15 -17.67
CA GLY A 181 7.90 -6.23 -18.19
C GLY A 181 9.06 -6.94 -18.88
N SER A 182 10.21 -6.25 -18.97
CA SER A 182 11.41 -6.81 -19.61
C SER A 182 12.10 -7.80 -18.67
N PRO A 183 12.48 -9.01 -19.14
CA PRO A 183 13.20 -9.96 -18.31
C PRO A 183 14.66 -9.56 -18.08
N TYR A 184 15.14 -8.52 -18.76
CA TYR A 184 16.49 -7.98 -18.59
C TYR A 184 16.48 -6.45 -18.50
N VAL A 185 17.52 -5.91 -17.88
CA VAL A 185 17.81 -4.48 -17.83
C VAL A 185 19.28 -4.24 -18.12
N THR A 186 19.57 -3.04 -18.62
CA THR A 186 20.89 -2.56 -18.99
C THR A 186 21.26 -1.36 -18.12
N CYS A 187 22.46 -1.35 -17.59
CA CYS A 187 22.97 -0.23 -16.81
C CYS A 187 23.22 0.98 -17.72
N THR A 188 22.75 2.15 -17.31
CA THR A 188 22.97 3.41 -18.01
C THR A 188 24.25 4.10 -17.55
N GLU A 189 24.79 4.99 -18.38
CA GLU A 189 25.93 5.85 -18.01
C GLU A 189 25.67 6.75 -16.79
N ASN A 190 24.39 6.95 -16.44
CA ASN A 190 23.97 7.74 -15.29
C ASN A 190 23.71 6.89 -14.03
N GLY A 191 24.03 5.59 -14.04
CA GLY A 191 23.89 4.73 -12.86
C GLY A 191 22.46 4.27 -12.55
N GLY A 192 21.53 4.49 -13.49
CA GLY A 192 20.17 3.92 -13.46
C GLY A 192 20.01 2.71 -14.39
N TRP A 193 18.87 2.03 -14.31
CA TRP A 193 18.55 0.86 -15.12
C TRP A 193 17.56 1.18 -16.24
N LYS A 194 17.80 0.66 -17.46
CA LYS A 194 16.88 0.77 -18.62
C LYS A 194 16.64 -0.61 -19.26
N PRO A 195 15.41 -1.01 -19.64
CA PRO A 195 14.14 -0.39 -19.25
C PRO A 195 13.91 -0.48 -17.73
N GLU A 196 12.74 -0.03 -17.25
CA GLU A 196 12.37 -0.17 -15.84
C GLU A 196 12.46 -1.63 -15.36
N LEU A 197 12.75 -1.83 -14.08
CA LEU A 197 12.86 -3.16 -13.48
C LEU A 197 11.52 -3.92 -13.59
N PRO A 198 11.53 -5.22 -13.88
CA PRO A 198 10.30 -6.00 -14.00
C PRO A 198 9.59 -6.17 -12.65
N LYS A 199 8.30 -6.52 -12.72
CA LYS A 199 7.47 -6.90 -11.58
C LYS A 199 7.31 -8.42 -11.55
N CYS A 200 7.39 -9.02 -10.36
CA CYS A 200 6.98 -10.41 -10.16
C CYS A 200 5.63 -10.43 -9.45
N MET A 201 4.59 -10.84 -10.17
CA MET A 201 3.20 -10.78 -9.71
C MET A 201 2.68 -12.19 -9.42
N LYS A 202 1.99 -12.41 -8.30
CA LYS A 202 1.34 -13.71 -8.02
C LYS A 202 0.22 -13.98 -9.02
N TYR A 203 0.07 -15.23 -9.41
CA TYR A 203 -1.12 -15.70 -10.12
C TYR A 203 -2.36 -15.54 -9.23
N THR A 204 -3.30 -14.71 -9.67
CA THR A 204 -4.65 -14.62 -9.09
C THR A 204 -5.67 -14.77 -10.21
N THR A 205 -6.85 -15.29 -9.90
CA THR A 205 -7.95 -15.46 -10.87
C THR A 205 -8.40 -14.13 -11.50
N SER A 206 -8.09 -12.98 -10.88
CA SER A 206 -8.36 -11.64 -11.40
C SER A 206 -7.37 -11.17 -12.48
N ASN A 207 -6.14 -11.66 -12.46
CA ASN A 207 -5.06 -11.24 -13.38
C ASN A 207 -4.95 -12.15 -14.62
N MET A 208 -5.86 -13.11 -14.76
CA MET A 208 -5.91 -14.09 -15.84
C MET A 208 -6.52 -13.55 -17.15
N LYS A 209 -6.71 -12.22 -17.26
CA LYS A 209 -7.49 -11.63 -18.36
C LYS A 209 -6.74 -11.42 -19.67
N GLU A 210 -5.45 -11.72 -19.76
CA GLU A 210 -4.72 -11.53 -21.03
C GLU A 210 -3.57 -12.52 -21.21
N PHE A 211 -3.86 -13.82 -21.11
CA PHE A 211 -2.97 -14.86 -21.63
C PHE A 211 -3.35 -15.22 -23.06
N LEU A 212 -2.72 -14.55 -24.02
CA LEU A 212 -2.64 -15.01 -25.40
C LEU A 212 -1.55 -16.09 -25.48
N TYR A 213 -1.95 -17.37 -25.44
CA TYR A 213 -1.04 -18.45 -25.82
C TYR A 213 -1.07 -18.58 -27.34
N HIS A 214 0.03 -18.23 -28.03
CA HIS A 214 0.09 -18.17 -29.50
C HIS A 214 -1.06 -17.38 -30.15
N GLY A 215 -1.40 -16.22 -29.57
CA GLY A 215 -2.44 -15.37 -30.14
C GLY A 215 -3.88 -15.90 -29.99
N LYS A 216 -4.11 -16.95 -29.20
CA LYS A 216 -5.46 -17.46 -28.90
C LYS A 216 -5.82 -17.25 -27.43
N LYS A 217 -7.08 -16.88 -27.19
CA LYS A 217 -7.61 -16.68 -25.84
C LYS A 217 -7.64 -18.01 -25.10
N LEU A 218 -7.39 -17.97 -23.79
CA LEU A 218 -7.39 -19.17 -22.94
C LEU A 218 -8.77 -19.85 -22.93
N GLU A 219 -9.85 -19.09 -23.09
CA GLU A 219 -11.22 -19.63 -23.24
C GLU A 219 -11.36 -20.52 -24.49
N ASP A 220 -10.60 -20.23 -25.56
CA ASP A 220 -10.62 -20.99 -26.81
C ASP A 220 -9.80 -22.30 -26.73
N LEU A 221 -8.97 -22.45 -25.69
CA LEU A 221 -8.15 -23.65 -25.44
C LEU A 221 -8.84 -24.66 -24.52
N LYS A 222 -9.86 -24.25 -23.76
CA LYS A 222 -10.67 -25.13 -22.89
C LYS A 222 -11.15 -26.40 -23.61
N PRO A 223 -11.74 -26.32 -24.83
CA PRO A 223 -12.20 -27.51 -25.53
C PRO A 223 -11.08 -28.50 -25.87
N ARG A 224 -9.87 -28.00 -26.18
CA ARG A 224 -8.69 -28.84 -26.47
C ARG A 224 -8.14 -29.51 -25.22
N LEU A 225 -8.15 -28.81 -24.08
CA LEU A 225 -7.75 -29.40 -22.81
C LEU A 225 -8.71 -30.50 -22.37
N GLU A 226 -10.03 -30.30 -22.53
CA GLU A 226 -11.02 -31.34 -22.21
C GLU A 226 -10.87 -32.57 -23.12
N LEU A 227 -10.60 -32.37 -24.42
CA LEU A 227 -10.29 -33.46 -25.36
C LEU A 227 -9.02 -34.24 -24.97
N TYR A 228 -7.97 -33.53 -24.56
CA TYR A 228 -6.73 -34.17 -24.12
C TYR A 228 -6.93 -34.96 -22.82
N LYS A 229 -7.69 -34.41 -21.88
CA LYS A 229 -8.06 -35.08 -20.63
C LYS A 229 -8.87 -36.36 -20.89
N LEU A 230 -9.87 -36.30 -21.78
CA LEU A 230 -10.63 -37.47 -22.21
C LEU A 230 -9.72 -38.53 -22.84
N SER A 231 -8.74 -38.12 -23.65
CA SER A 231 -7.81 -39.07 -24.29
C SER A 231 -6.94 -39.82 -23.26
N LEU A 232 -6.52 -39.15 -22.19
CA LEU A 232 -5.77 -39.78 -21.10
C LEU A 232 -6.64 -40.72 -20.27
N GLU A 233 -7.90 -40.37 -20.05
CA GLU A 233 -8.87 -41.23 -19.37
C GLU A 233 -9.17 -42.50 -20.19
N ILE A 234 -9.28 -42.38 -21.52
CA ILE A 234 -9.41 -43.54 -22.42
C ILE A 234 -8.18 -44.43 -22.34
N GLN A 235 -6.97 -43.87 -22.43
CA GLN A 235 -5.73 -44.66 -22.33
C GLN A 235 -5.60 -45.39 -20.98
N LYS A 236 -6.03 -44.75 -19.90
CA LYS A 236 -6.06 -45.36 -18.57
C LYS A 236 -7.04 -46.54 -18.52
N LEU A 237 -8.24 -46.38 -19.05
CA LEU A 237 -9.23 -47.45 -19.11
C LEU A 237 -8.77 -48.62 -19.99
N GLU A 238 -8.12 -48.36 -21.12
CA GLU A 238 -7.52 -49.40 -21.97
C GLU A 238 -6.46 -50.22 -21.23
N LEU A 239 -5.62 -49.55 -20.43
CA LEU A 239 -4.63 -50.20 -19.56
C LEU A 239 -5.30 -51.08 -18.49
N GLU A 240 -6.35 -50.58 -17.83
CA GLU A 240 -7.09 -51.34 -16.83
C GLU A 240 -7.82 -52.55 -17.44
N ILE A 241 -8.34 -52.43 -18.66
CA ILE A 241 -8.96 -53.54 -19.40
C ILE A 241 -7.92 -54.61 -19.76
N LYS A 242 -6.74 -54.21 -20.27
CA LYS A 242 -5.65 -55.15 -20.57
C LYS A 242 -5.22 -55.93 -19.34
N GLN A 243 -5.04 -55.25 -18.21
CA GLN A 243 -4.67 -55.89 -16.95
C GLN A 243 -5.72 -56.90 -16.45
N LYS A 244 -7.00 -56.70 -16.76
CA LYS A 244 -8.08 -57.65 -16.43
C LYS A 244 -8.22 -58.80 -17.42
N GLN A 245 -7.69 -58.68 -18.63
CA GLN A 245 -7.70 -59.76 -19.63
C GLN A 245 -6.49 -60.69 -19.47
N GLU A 246 -5.43 -60.23 -18.80
CA GLU A 246 -4.22 -60.99 -18.49
C GLU A 246 -4.24 -61.67 -17.10
N ALA A 247 -5.33 -61.50 -16.34
CA ALA A 247 -5.58 -62.11 -15.03
C ALA A 247 -6.68 -63.18 -15.12
#